data_AF-A0A0R3MP06-F1
#
_entry.id   AF-A0A0R3MP06-F1
#
_cell.length_a   1.000
_cell.length_b   1.000
_cell.length_c   1.000
_cell.angle_alpha   90.00
_cell.angle_beta   90.00
_cell.angle_gamma   90.00
#
_symmetry.space_group_name_H-M   'P 1'
#
loop_
_entity.id
_entity.type
_entity.pdbx_description
1 polymer ?
#
loop_
_entity_poly.entity_id
_entity_poly.type
_entity_poly.pdbx_seq_one_letter_code
_entity_poly.pdbx_strand_id
1 'polypeptide(L)'
;MNANSVTGGAVERRTMDYFDRLPPSARAAVANARFDWVLMPWLRPWEAGEIGPIGLTAQIEHVDRERAAKERLRIWGPDYPVLCGELQTIQPRTKKRKNRR
;
A
#
# COMPACT_ATOMS: atom_id res chain seq x y z
N MET A 1 29.42 18.11 -20.00
CA MET A 1 29.38 16.80 -19.31
C MET A 1 28.07 16.73 -18.53
N ASN A 2 27.09 15.95 -19.00
CA ASN A 2 25.72 15.91 -18.46
C ASN A 2 25.62 14.87 -17.33
N ALA A 3 25.26 15.33 -16.13
CA ALA A 3 25.20 14.54 -14.90
C ALA A 3 23.77 14.11 -14.50
N ASN A 4 22.86 13.88 -15.44
CA ASN A 4 21.42 13.65 -15.12
C ASN A 4 20.81 12.34 -15.63
N SER A 5 21.61 11.31 -15.99
CA SER A 5 21.06 10.06 -16.57
C SER A 5 21.30 8.78 -15.75
N VAL A 6 21.98 8.87 -14.61
CA VAL A 6 22.35 7.67 -13.80
C VAL A 6 21.24 7.23 -12.83
N THR A 7 20.21 8.06 -12.60
CA THR A 7 19.26 7.84 -11.51
C THR A 7 18.02 7.02 -11.88
N GLY A 8 17.58 6.99 -13.14
CA GLY A 8 16.40 6.24 -13.55
C GLY A 8 16.63 4.72 -13.63
N GLY A 9 17.55 4.29 -14.49
CA GLY A 9 17.74 2.86 -14.78
C GLY A 9 18.33 2.04 -13.61
N ALA A 10 19.07 2.67 -12.70
CA ALA A 10 19.60 1.98 -11.51
C ALA A 10 18.53 1.74 -10.43
N VAL A 11 17.56 2.64 -10.31
CA VAL A 11 16.42 2.48 -9.40
C VAL A 11 15.45 1.44 -9.96
N GLU A 12 15.18 1.49 -11.27
CA GLU A 12 14.28 0.56 -11.95
C GLU A 12 14.79 -0.89 -11.92
N ARG A 13 16.09 -1.12 -12.14
CA ARG A 13 16.71 -2.46 -11.97
C ARG A 13 16.55 -3.00 -10.56
N ARG A 14 16.77 -2.15 -9.54
CA ARG A 14 16.60 -2.57 -8.13
C ARG A 14 15.17 -2.93 -7.81
N THR A 15 14.19 -2.23 -8.38
CA THR A 15 12.76 -2.54 -8.19
C THR A 15 12.41 -3.91 -8.76
N MET A 16 12.86 -4.23 -9.97
CA MET A 16 12.63 -5.56 -10.55
C MET A 16 13.33 -6.68 -9.76
N ASP A 17 14.56 -6.43 -9.30
CA ASP A 17 15.26 -7.38 -8.42
C ASP A 17 14.47 -7.64 -7.12
N TYR A 18 13.83 -6.62 -6.56
CA TYR A 18 12.98 -6.78 -5.37
C TYR A 18 11.70 -7.54 -5.68
N PHE A 19 11.09 -7.28 -6.84
CA PHE A 19 9.89 -7.99 -7.28
C PHE A 19 10.17 -9.49 -7.41
N ASP A 20 11.28 -9.87 -8.04
CA ASP A 20 11.61 -11.28 -8.30
C ASP A 20 11.94 -12.09 -7.06
N ARG A 21 12.33 -11.43 -5.96
CA ARG A 21 12.62 -12.06 -4.66
C ARG A 21 11.37 -12.33 -3.83
N LEU A 22 10.22 -11.76 -4.21
CA LEU A 22 8.94 -12.02 -3.56
C LEU A 22 8.39 -13.42 -3.93
N PRO A 23 7.62 -14.07 -3.04
CA PRO A 23 7.00 -15.34 -3.36
C PRO A 23 5.96 -15.16 -4.48
N PRO A 24 5.67 -16.20 -5.29
CA PRO A 24 4.78 -16.08 -6.46
C PRO A 24 3.41 -15.46 -6.17
N SER A 25 2.80 -15.78 -5.03
CA SER A 25 1.50 -15.20 -4.63
C SER A 25 1.60 -13.70 -4.35
N ALA A 26 2.67 -13.25 -3.71
CA ALA A 26 2.89 -11.83 -3.45
C ALA A 26 3.22 -11.07 -4.75
N ARG A 27 3.99 -11.66 -5.67
CA ARG A 27 4.21 -11.10 -7.02
C ARG A 27 2.89 -10.89 -7.76
N ALA A 28 1.98 -11.86 -7.71
CA ALA A 28 0.64 -11.72 -8.28
C ALA A 28 -0.17 -10.60 -7.61
N ALA A 29 -0.13 -10.48 -6.28
CA ALA A 29 -0.80 -9.39 -5.56
C ALA A 29 -0.24 -8.02 -5.95
N VAL A 30 1.08 -7.87 -6.04
CA VAL A 30 1.72 -6.64 -6.51
C VAL A 30 1.31 -6.32 -7.95
N ALA A 31 1.33 -7.30 -8.85
CA ALA A 31 0.95 -7.08 -10.25
C ALA A 31 -0.53 -6.65 -10.42
N ASN A 32 -1.40 -7.02 -9.47
CA ASN A 32 -2.79 -6.60 -9.43
C ASN A 32 -3.02 -5.31 -8.63
N ALA A 33 -2.01 -4.82 -7.91
CA ALA A 33 -2.12 -3.58 -7.13
C ALA A 33 -2.09 -2.36 -8.05
N ARG A 34 -2.83 -1.32 -7.68
CA ARG A 34 -2.81 -0.01 -8.33
C ARG A 34 -1.58 0.81 -7.92
N PHE A 35 -0.95 0.43 -6.81
CA PHE A 35 0.22 1.11 -6.24
C PHE A 35 1.36 0.10 -6.01
N ASP A 36 2.21 -0.06 -7.01
CA ASP A 36 3.33 -1.03 -7.09
C ASP A 36 4.68 -0.49 -6.59
N TRP A 37 4.77 0.80 -6.27
CA TRP A 37 6.00 1.52 -5.89
C TRP A 37 6.61 1.16 -4.52
N VAL A 38 6.05 0.17 -3.79
CA VAL A 38 6.39 -0.10 -2.37
C VAL A 38 6.96 -1.51 -2.15
N LEU A 39 7.78 -2.02 -3.07
CA LEU A 39 8.34 -3.37 -2.99
C LEU A 39 9.28 -3.59 -1.80
N MET A 40 10.16 -2.62 -1.50
CA MET A 40 11.18 -2.78 -0.45
C MET A 40 10.55 -2.96 0.96
N PRO A 41 9.52 -2.20 1.36
CA PRO A 41 8.80 -2.45 2.61
C PRO A 41 8.09 -3.81 2.72
N TRP A 42 7.72 -4.43 1.59
CA TRP A 42 7.16 -5.79 1.57
C TRP A 42 8.25 -6.87 1.60
N LEU A 43 9.36 -6.61 0.92
CA LEU A 43 10.47 -7.55 0.81
C LEU A 43 11.20 -7.76 2.14
N ARG A 44 11.41 -6.69 2.93
CA ARG A 44 12.12 -6.77 4.22
C ARG A 44 11.52 -7.79 5.21
N PRO A 45 10.23 -7.72 5.58
CA PRO A 45 9.64 -8.67 6.52
C PRO A 45 9.57 -10.09 5.94
N TRP A 46 9.44 -10.23 4.61
CA TRP A 46 9.51 -11.52 3.93
C TRP A 46 10.88 -12.18 4.09
N GLU A 47 11.96 -11.45 3.79
CA GLU A 47 13.33 -11.96 3.88
C GLU A 47 13.77 -12.21 5.32
N ALA A 48 13.23 -11.45 6.27
CA ALA A 48 13.41 -11.68 7.69
C ALA A 48 12.61 -12.89 8.22
N GLY A 49 11.73 -13.49 7.41
CA GLY A 49 10.85 -14.59 7.82
C GLY A 49 9.77 -14.19 8.81
N GLU A 50 9.51 -12.89 8.98
CA GLU A 50 8.52 -12.34 9.91
C GLU A 50 7.09 -12.55 9.41
N ILE A 51 6.93 -12.69 8.10
CA ILE A 51 5.62 -12.86 7.45
C ILE A 51 5.66 -13.99 6.43
N GLY A 52 4.64 -14.85 6.48
CA GLY A 52 4.48 -15.91 5.48
C GLY A 52 3.93 -15.38 4.16
N PRO A 53 3.96 -16.17 3.07
CA PRO A 53 3.50 -15.75 1.75
C PRO A 53 2.04 -15.30 1.72
N ILE A 54 1.16 -16.00 2.46
CA ILE A 54 -0.27 -15.68 2.56
C ILE A 54 -0.46 -14.33 3.28
N GLY A 55 0.23 -14.15 4.41
CA GLY A 55 0.16 -12.89 5.18
C GLY A 55 0.67 -11.70 4.36
N LEU A 56 1.76 -11.89 3.62
CA LEU A 56 2.33 -10.87 2.76
C LEU A 56 1.38 -10.47 1.63
N THR A 57 0.75 -11.45 0.98
CA THR A 57 -0.27 -11.24 -0.05
C THR A 57 -1.44 -10.41 0.51
N ALA A 58 -1.97 -10.81 1.67
CA ALA A 58 -3.06 -10.09 2.33
C ALA A 58 -2.67 -8.66 2.73
N GLN A 59 -1.43 -8.45 3.17
CA GLN A 59 -0.92 -7.13 3.52
C GLN A 59 -0.82 -6.21 2.29
N ILE A 60 -0.33 -6.72 1.16
CA ILE A 60 -0.25 -5.98 -0.11
C ILE A 60 -1.64 -5.54 -0.55
N GLU A 61 -2.59 -6.48 -0.61
CA GLU A 61 -3.97 -6.20 -1.02
C GLU A 61 -4.67 -5.20 -0.09
N HIS A 62 -4.43 -5.31 1.22
CA HIS A 62 -5.00 -4.40 2.20
C HIS A 62 -4.46 -2.97 2.01
N VAL A 63 -3.14 -2.81 1.86
CA VAL A 63 -2.51 -1.51 1.64
C VAL A 63 -2.97 -0.89 0.32
N ASP A 64 -3.05 -1.67 -0.77
CA ASP A 64 -3.54 -1.19 -2.06
C ASP A 64 -4.98 -0.65 -1.92
N ARG A 65 -5.85 -1.42 -1.27
CA ARG A 65 -7.25 -1.05 -1.03
C ARG A 65 -7.37 0.25 -0.23
N GLU A 66 -6.63 0.37 0.86
CA GLU A 66 -6.65 1.59 1.68
C GLU A 66 -6.16 2.82 0.90
N ARG A 67 -5.08 2.66 0.13
CA ARG A 67 -4.50 3.75 -0.67
C ARG A 67 -5.45 4.17 -1.78
N ALA A 68 -6.06 3.22 -2.48
CA ALA A 68 -7.06 3.50 -3.50
C ALA A 68 -8.27 4.24 -2.94
N ALA A 69 -8.69 3.92 -1.72
CA ALA A 69 -9.78 4.62 -1.05
C ALA A 69 -9.38 6.03 -0.62
N LYS A 70 -8.19 6.21 -0.04
CA LYS A 70 -7.64 7.52 0.32
C LYS A 70 -7.50 8.43 -0.90
N GLU A 71 -7.02 7.90 -2.03
CA GLU A 71 -6.91 8.68 -3.26
C GLU A 71 -8.26 9.03 -3.87
N ARG A 72 -9.24 8.11 -3.86
CA ARG A 72 -10.60 8.44 -4.31
C ARG A 72 -11.25 9.52 -3.45
N LEU A 73 -11.13 9.42 -2.13
CA LEU A 73 -11.59 10.44 -1.19
C LEU A 73 -10.92 11.80 -1.46
N ARG A 74 -9.61 11.80 -1.75
CA ARG A 74 -8.85 13.02 -2.05
C ARG A 74 -9.29 13.67 -3.36
N ILE A 75 -9.51 12.88 -4.41
CA ILE A 75 -9.81 13.37 -5.76
C ILE A 75 -11.28 13.77 -5.91
N TRP A 76 -12.19 12.93 -5.41
CA TRP A 76 -13.63 13.06 -5.66
C TRP A 76 -14.40 13.65 -4.46
N GLY A 77 -13.76 13.77 -3.31
CA GLY A 77 -14.39 14.27 -2.09
C GLY A 77 -15.17 13.20 -1.32
N PRO A 78 -15.77 13.59 -0.17
CA PRO A 78 -16.43 12.67 0.76
C PRO A 78 -17.74 12.06 0.23
N ASP A 79 -18.33 12.65 -0.81
CA ASP A 79 -19.57 12.18 -1.42
C ASP A 79 -19.35 10.99 -2.37
N TYR A 80 -18.08 10.66 -2.66
CA TYR A 80 -17.75 9.49 -3.46
C TYR A 80 -17.94 8.20 -2.65
N PRO A 81 -18.62 7.17 -3.19
CA PRO A 81 -18.88 5.94 -2.45
C PRO A 81 -17.58 5.23 -2.08
N VAL A 82 -17.38 5.01 -0.79
CA VAL A 82 -16.34 4.11 -0.25
C VAL A 82 -16.90 2.70 -0.27
N LEU A 83 -16.21 1.74 -0.91
CA LEU A 83 -16.68 0.36 -0.94
C LEU A 83 -16.48 -0.31 0.43
N CYS A 84 -17.26 -1.35 0.68
CA CYS A 84 -17.19 -2.09 1.95
C CYS A 84 -15.76 -2.62 2.21
N GLY A 85 -15.20 -2.30 3.38
CA GLY A 85 -13.88 -2.77 3.80
C GLY A 85 -12.68 -1.99 3.21
N GLU A 86 -12.90 -0.83 2.58
CA GLU A 86 -11.84 -0.03 1.98
C GLU A 86 -11.22 1.03 2.88
N LEU A 87 -12.04 1.64 3.73
CA LEU A 87 -11.59 2.46 4.83
C LEU A 87 -12.23 1.86 6.07
N GLN A 88 -11.45 1.60 7.12
CA GLN A 88 -12.05 1.46 8.44
C GLN A 88 -12.82 2.75 8.66
N THR A 89 -14.15 2.66 8.76
CA THR A 89 -14.99 3.79 9.11
C THR A 89 -14.34 4.41 10.34
N ILE A 90 -13.72 5.58 10.18
CA ILE A 90 -13.21 6.34 11.31
C ILE A 90 -14.48 6.64 12.09
N GLN A 91 -14.76 5.84 13.11
CA GLN A 91 -15.88 6.11 13.99
C GLN A 91 -15.65 7.55 14.43
N PRO A 92 -16.64 8.46 14.23
CA PRO A 92 -16.48 9.81 14.73
C PRO A 92 -16.19 9.65 16.21
N ARG A 93 -14.99 10.07 16.64
CA ARG A 93 -14.57 10.09 18.05
C ARG A 93 -15.78 10.58 18.81
N THR A 94 -16.46 9.66 19.49
CA THR A 94 -17.74 9.94 20.15
C THR A 94 -17.53 11.19 20.97
N LYS A 95 -18.27 12.26 20.64
CA LYS A 95 -18.28 13.52 21.37
C LYS A 95 -18.48 13.18 22.85
N LYS A 96 -17.41 13.16 23.64
CA LYS A 96 -17.53 13.01 25.09
C LYS A 96 -17.99 14.36 25.65
N ARG A 97 -19.33 14.44 25.70
CA ARG A 97 -20.19 15.13 26.67
C ARG A 97 -20.02 16.62 26.89
N LYS A 98 -21.01 17.34 26.36
CA LYS A 98 -21.59 18.53 26.99
C LYS A 98 -22.25 18.13 28.33
N ASN A 99 -22.23 19.06 29.29
CA ASN A 99 -22.89 19.12 30.61
C ASN A 99 -22.03 18.69 31.82
N ARG A 100 -21.97 19.42 32.95
CA ARG A 100 -22.90 20.44 33.50
C ARG A 100 -22.22 21.20 34.67
N ARG A 101 -22.65 22.46 34.85
CA ARG A 101 -22.44 23.44 35.95
C ARG A 101 -21.37 24.50 35.71
#